data_AF-A0A1B4G6G8-F1
#
_entry.id   AF-A0A1B4G6G8-F1
#
_cell.length_a   1.000
_cell.length_b   1.000
_cell.length_c   1.000
_cell.angle_alpha   90.00
_cell.angle_beta   90.00
_cell.angle_gamma   90.00
#
_symmetry.space_group_name_H-M   'P 1'
#
loop_
_entity.id
_entity.type
_entity.pdbx_description
1 polymer ?
#
loop_
_entity_poly.entity_id
_entity_poly.type
_entity_poly.pdbx_seq_one_letter_code
_entity_poly.pdbx_strand_id
1 'polypeptide(L)'
;MFQMLPSMTFGRRLSVWWSCMWRQMVANLPVWIAGVAVVGFWAWQTRSVSGHRLPSALLVEVGIAAVVVCFLVCVPITGYMVRKGFAVHELSAPDRLTVRQAVLVGLTTVGWSVLVSLPIDALTWPLRRDGHQLLGQAIRLVWYFAGGLYVVLPRQARRLRLLAGDSA
;
A
#
# COMPACT_ATOMS: atom_id res chain seq x y z
N MET A 1 1.65 23.04 -1.06
CA MET A 1 0.29 22.90 -1.65
C MET A 1 -0.19 21.45 -1.44
N PHE A 2 -0.77 21.17 -0.26
CA PHE A 2 -1.36 19.87 0.11
C PHE A 2 -2.90 19.95 0.14
N GLN A 3 -3.45 20.78 -0.75
CA GLN A 3 -4.88 21.01 -0.80
C GLN A 3 -5.52 19.92 -1.65
N MET A 4 -6.42 19.18 -1.01
CA MET A 4 -7.33 18.28 -1.71
C MET A 4 -8.32 19.16 -2.48
N LEU A 5 -8.45 18.92 -3.77
CA LEU A 5 -9.46 19.53 -4.61
C LEU A 5 -10.51 18.44 -4.94
N PRO A 6 -11.82 18.73 -4.83
CA PRO A 6 -12.40 19.90 -4.17
C PRO A 6 -12.03 19.94 -2.68
N SER A 7 -12.15 21.10 -2.04
CA SER A 7 -11.95 21.22 -0.60
C SER A 7 -12.96 20.34 0.14
N MET A 8 -12.46 19.43 0.98
CA MET A 8 -13.28 18.50 1.75
C MET A 8 -13.09 18.71 3.24
N THR A 9 -14.18 18.56 3.99
CA THR A 9 -14.17 18.45 5.45
C THR A 9 -13.36 17.23 5.90
N PHE A 10 -12.85 17.25 7.13
CA PHE A 10 -12.07 16.14 7.69
C PHE A 10 -12.83 14.81 7.60
N GLY A 11 -14.13 14.79 7.96
CA GLY A 11 -14.96 13.58 7.90
C GLY A 11 -15.07 12.99 6.50
N ARG A 12 -15.25 13.84 5.46
CA ARG A 12 -15.29 13.37 4.07
C ARG A 12 -13.93 12.82 3.62
N ARG A 13 -12.82 13.47 3.99
CA ARG A 13 -11.46 12.96 3.71
C ARG A 13 -11.22 11.61 4.37
N LEU A 14 -11.62 11.47 5.63
CA LEU A 14 -11.49 10.24 6.40
C LEU A 14 -12.29 9.11 5.75
N SER A 15 -13.53 9.38 5.34
CA SER A 15 -14.37 8.41 4.64
C SER A 15 -13.75 7.92 3.33
N VAL A 16 -13.24 8.85 2.49
CA VAL A 16 -12.60 8.51 1.21
C VAL A 16 -11.33 7.69 1.43
N TRP A 17 -10.47 8.14 2.36
CA TRP A 17 -9.24 7.42 2.69
C TRP A 17 -9.54 6.02 3.24
N TRP A 18 -10.52 5.90 4.14
CA TRP A 18 -10.95 4.63 4.72
C TRP A 18 -11.45 3.66 3.65
N SER A 19 -12.32 4.14 2.75
CA SER A 19 -12.83 3.37 1.61
C SER A 19 -11.68 2.91 0.70
N CYS A 20 -10.74 3.80 0.37
CA CYS A 20 -9.58 3.45 -0.45
C CYS A 20 -8.68 2.43 0.25
N MET A 21 -8.42 2.60 1.54
CA MET A 21 -7.58 1.71 2.34
C MET A 21 -8.17 0.30 2.38
N TRP A 22 -9.46 0.16 2.72
CA TRP A 22 -10.10 -1.16 2.78
C TRP A 22 -10.12 -1.87 1.43
N ARG A 23 -10.41 -1.15 0.35
CA ARG A 23 -10.41 -1.74 -1.00
C ARG A 23 -9.02 -2.23 -1.39
N GLN A 24 -7.97 -1.46 -1.10
CA GLN A 24 -6.59 -1.86 -1.34
C GLN A 24 -6.21 -3.08 -0.48
N MET A 25 -6.53 -3.04 0.82
CA MET A 25 -6.18 -4.11 1.74
C MET A 25 -6.86 -5.44 1.34
N VAL A 26 -8.18 -5.41 1.12
CA VAL A 26 -8.94 -6.60 0.74
C VAL A 26 -8.50 -7.14 -0.62
N ALA A 27 -8.19 -6.28 -1.60
CA ALA A 27 -7.76 -6.72 -2.92
C ALA A 27 -6.33 -7.28 -2.94
N ASN A 28 -5.43 -6.75 -2.11
CA ASN A 28 -4.04 -7.19 -2.05
C ASN A 28 -3.84 -8.40 -1.13
N LEU A 29 -4.73 -8.62 -0.15
CA LEU A 29 -4.61 -9.71 0.83
C LEU A 29 -4.49 -11.11 0.18
N PRO A 30 -5.30 -11.49 -0.83
CA PRO A 30 -5.15 -12.78 -1.50
C PRO A 30 -3.80 -12.96 -2.19
N VAL A 31 -3.24 -11.89 -2.76
CA VAL A 31 -1.92 -11.92 -3.42
C VAL A 31 -0.83 -12.24 -2.42
N TRP A 32 -0.87 -11.61 -1.24
CA TRP A 32 0.08 -11.89 -0.16
C TRP A 32 -0.06 -13.28 0.42
N ILE A 33 -1.29 -13.74 0.65
CA ILE A 33 -1.56 -15.11 1.13
C ILE A 33 -1.02 -16.13 0.13
N ALA A 34 -1.28 -15.93 -1.17
CA ALA A 34 -0.77 -16.80 -2.22
C ALA A 34 0.76 -16.80 -2.26
N GLY A 35 1.41 -15.64 -2.16
CA GLY A 35 2.86 -15.55 -2.12
C GLY A 35 3.48 -16.33 -0.96
N VAL A 36 2.95 -16.15 0.26
CA VAL A 36 3.41 -16.90 1.45
C VAL A 36 3.15 -18.40 1.30
N ALA A 37 1.98 -18.77 0.78
CA ALA A 37 1.63 -20.17 0.55
C ALA A 37 2.56 -20.84 -0.48
N VAL A 38 2.90 -20.15 -1.57
CA VAL A 38 3.84 -20.66 -2.59
C VAL A 38 5.24 -20.88 -1.99
N VAL A 39 5.78 -19.90 -1.25
CA VAL A 39 7.09 -20.04 -0.61
C VAL A 39 7.08 -21.16 0.43
N GLY A 40 6.04 -21.22 1.26
CA GLY A 40 5.89 -22.25 2.29
C GLY A 40 5.74 -23.65 1.71
N PHE A 41 4.93 -23.79 0.66
CA PHE A 41 4.74 -25.05 -0.06
C PHE A 41 6.03 -25.51 -0.73
N TRP A 42 6.74 -24.60 -1.43
CA TRP A 42 8.02 -24.90 -2.05
C TRP A 42 9.06 -25.35 -1.02
N ALA A 43 9.16 -24.66 0.13
CA ALA A 43 10.07 -25.02 1.20
C ALA A 43 9.73 -26.39 1.82
N TRP A 44 8.43 -26.67 2.00
CA TRP A 44 7.95 -27.95 2.50
C TRP A 44 8.23 -29.09 1.52
N GLN A 45 7.92 -28.90 0.24
CA GLN A 45 8.16 -29.88 -0.83
C GLN A 45 9.65 -30.19 -0.99
N THR A 46 10.51 -29.17 -0.93
CA THR A 46 11.96 -29.38 -1.08
C THR A 46 12.52 -30.17 0.10
N ARG A 47 12.01 -29.93 1.32
CA ARG A 47 12.37 -30.70 2.51
C ARG A 47 11.88 -32.15 2.43
N SER A 48 10.66 -32.39 1.95
CA SER A 48 10.10 -33.75 1.86
C SER A 48 10.80 -34.60 0.81
N VAL A 49 11.21 -34.01 -0.32
CA VAL A 49 11.92 -34.71 -1.41
C VAL A 49 13.39 -34.93 -1.09
N SER A 50 14.08 -33.93 -0.54
CA SER A 50 15.54 -33.95 -0.41
C SER A 50 16.02 -34.47 0.95
N GLY A 51 15.13 -34.60 1.94
CA GLY A 51 15.46 -34.97 3.33
C GLY A 51 16.27 -33.92 4.11
N HIS A 52 16.86 -32.94 3.42
CA HIS A 52 17.71 -31.90 3.98
C HIS A 52 16.94 -30.60 4.18
N ARG A 53 17.30 -29.83 5.22
CA ARG A 53 16.82 -28.45 5.38
C ARG A 53 17.48 -27.56 4.33
N LEU A 54 16.67 -26.74 3.67
CA LEU A 54 17.14 -25.67 2.79
C LEU A 54 18.10 -24.74 3.55
N PRO A 55 19.19 -24.28 2.91
CA PRO A 55 20.01 -23.20 3.44
C PRO A 55 19.15 -21.97 3.73
N SER A 56 19.37 -21.32 4.87
CA SER A 56 18.62 -20.12 5.26
C SER A 56 18.74 -18.99 4.23
N ALA A 57 19.91 -18.84 3.61
CA ALA A 57 20.16 -17.85 2.56
C ALA A 57 19.22 -18.03 1.35
N LEU A 58 19.07 -19.26 0.86
CA LEU A 58 18.19 -19.56 -0.29
C LEU A 58 16.72 -19.30 0.05
N LEU A 59 16.29 -19.64 1.28
CA LEU A 59 14.94 -19.36 1.73
C LEU A 59 14.66 -17.84 1.81
N VAL A 60 15.65 -17.06 2.23
CA VAL A 60 15.59 -15.59 2.24
C VAL A 60 15.53 -15.03 0.82
N GLU A 61 16.37 -15.51 -0.10
CA GLU A 61 16.36 -15.08 -1.50
C GLU A 61 15.01 -15.35 -2.19
N VAL A 62 14.48 -16.56 -2.04
CA VAL A 62 13.17 -16.93 -2.57
C VAL A 62 12.06 -16.10 -1.92
N GLY A 63 12.15 -15.86 -0.61
CA GLY A 63 11.24 -14.97 0.11
C GLY A 63 11.25 -13.55 -0.44
N ILE A 64 12.43 -12.98 -0.67
CA ILE A 64 12.59 -11.64 -1.27
C ILE A 64 12.01 -11.61 -2.68
N ALA A 65 12.31 -12.63 -3.51
CA ALA A 65 11.78 -12.72 -4.86
C ALA A 65 10.25 -12.77 -4.85
N ALA A 66 9.64 -13.57 -3.96
CA ALA A 66 8.19 -13.63 -3.81
C ALA A 66 7.59 -12.29 -3.36
N VAL A 67 8.24 -11.60 -2.41
CA VAL A 67 7.84 -10.24 -1.98
C VAL A 67 7.85 -9.27 -3.17
N VAL A 68 8.90 -9.28 -3.99
CA VAL A 68 9.00 -8.42 -5.18
C VAL A 68 7.90 -8.74 -6.19
N VAL A 69 7.65 -10.03 -6.48
CA VAL A 69 6.58 -10.44 -7.41
C VAL A 69 5.20 -10.02 -6.89
N CYS A 70 4.89 -10.30 -5.62
CA CYS A 70 3.64 -9.88 -4.99
C CYS A 70 3.48 -8.36 -5.05
N PHE A 71 4.55 -7.60 -4.80
CA PHE A 71 4.55 -6.15 -4.88
C PHE A 71 4.23 -5.67 -6.31
N LEU A 72 4.89 -6.21 -7.33
CA LEU A 72 4.63 -5.87 -8.73
C LEU A 72 3.18 -6.13 -9.15
N VAL A 73 2.55 -7.19 -8.62
CA VAL A 73 1.14 -7.51 -8.85
C VAL A 73 0.21 -6.57 -8.05
N CYS A 74 0.55 -6.23 -6.81
CA CYS A 74 -0.26 -5.36 -5.95
C CYS A 74 -0.27 -3.90 -6.42
N VAL A 75 0.77 -3.43 -7.12
CA VAL A 75 0.85 -2.05 -7.62
C VAL A 75 -0.31 -1.70 -8.56
N PRO A 76 -0.57 -2.40 -9.67
CA PRO A 76 -1.72 -2.10 -10.52
C PRO A 76 -3.07 -2.32 -9.81
N ILE A 77 -3.19 -3.34 -8.96
CA ILE A 77 -4.40 -3.59 -8.16
C ILE A 77 -4.73 -2.38 -7.28
N THR A 78 -3.72 -1.86 -6.58
CA THR A 78 -3.81 -0.64 -5.79
C THR A 78 -4.31 0.53 -6.63
N GLY A 79 -3.77 0.73 -7.84
CA GLY A 79 -4.22 1.77 -8.76
C GLY A 79 -5.71 1.67 -9.12
N TYR A 80 -6.18 0.47 -9.47
CA TYR A 80 -7.59 0.22 -9.78
C TYR A 80 -8.50 0.44 -8.57
N MET A 81 -8.08 0.00 -7.38
CA MET A 81 -8.86 0.13 -6.15
C MET A 81 -8.96 1.56 -5.67
N VAL A 82 -7.89 2.36 -5.81
CA VAL A 82 -7.90 3.79 -5.53
C VAL A 82 -8.90 4.50 -6.45
N ARG A 83 -8.86 4.24 -7.76
CA ARG A 83 -9.84 4.80 -8.71
C ARG A 83 -11.28 4.42 -8.35
N LYS A 84 -11.53 3.15 -8.01
CA LYS A 84 -12.85 2.69 -7.57
C LYS A 84 -13.31 3.38 -6.28
N GLY A 85 -12.39 3.60 -5.33
CA GLY A 85 -12.67 4.36 -4.10
C GLY A 85 -13.09 5.80 -4.41
N PHE A 86 -12.35 6.49 -5.27
CA PHE A 86 -12.67 7.85 -5.70
C PHE A 86 -14.00 7.95 -6.45
N ALA A 87 -14.26 7.03 -7.38
CA ALA A 87 -15.51 6.98 -8.14
C ALA A 87 -16.74 6.78 -7.24
N VAL A 88 -16.64 5.93 -6.22
CA VAL A 88 -17.74 5.69 -5.25
C VAL A 88 -18.04 6.92 -4.38
N HIS A 89 -17.07 7.80 -4.19
CA HIS A 89 -17.26 9.06 -3.45
C HIS A 89 -17.53 10.27 -4.36
N GLU A 90 -17.89 10.01 -5.63
CA GLU A 90 -18.20 11.01 -6.65
C GLU A 90 -17.08 12.05 -6.82
N LEU A 91 -15.84 11.57 -6.75
CA LEU A 91 -14.64 12.39 -6.98
C LEU A 91 -14.13 12.19 -8.40
N SER A 92 -13.47 13.22 -8.95
CA SER A 92 -12.83 13.17 -10.28
C SER A 92 -11.96 11.91 -10.41
N ALA A 93 -12.40 11.01 -11.28
CA ALA A 93 -11.69 9.79 -11.63
C ALA A 93 -12.02 9.41 -13.08
N PRO A 94 -11.06 8.92 -13.86
CA PRO A 94 -11.31 8.53 -15.25
C PRO A 94 -12.27 7.33 -15.32
N ASP A 95 -13.07 7.25 -16.39
CA ASP A 95 -14.03 6.15 -16.61
C ASP A 95 -13.35 4.80 -16.80
N ARG A 96 -12.18 4.78 -17.42
CA ARG A 96 -11.35 3.59 -17.60
C ARG A 96 -9.90 3.93 -17.30
N LEU A 97 -9.23 3.04 -16.57
CA LEU A 97 -7.79 3.08 -16.38
C LEU A 97 -7.14 1.99 -17.23
N THR A 98 -6.19 2.39 -18.08
CA THR A 98 -5.25 1.44 -18.70
C THR A 98 -4.32 0.87 -17.61
N VAL A 99 -3.74 -0.30 -17.87
CA VAL A 99 -2.80 -0.94 -16.93
C VAL A 99 -1.65 -0.01 -16.57
N ARG A 100 -1.08 0.71 -17.55
CA ARG A 100 -0.01 1.69 -17.32
C ARG A 100 -0.44 2.80 -16.38
N GLN A 101 -1.66 3.34 -16.54
CA GLN A 101 -2.18 4.37 -15.66
C GLN A 101 -2.45 3.82 -14.24
N ALA A 102 -2.99 2.60 -14.13
CA ALA A 102 -3.17 1.94 -12.85
C ALA A 102 -1.82 1.73 -12.12
N VAL A 103 -0.79 1.29 -12.83
CA VAL A 103 0.57 1.18 -12.27
C VAL A 103 1.07 2.54 -11.77
N LEU A 104 0.90 3.61 -12.54
CA LEU A 104 1.34 4.96 -12.13
C LEU A 104 0.60 5.45 -10.87
N VAL A 105 -0.71 5.20 -10.76
CA VAL A 105 -1.49 5.54 -9.56
C VAL A 105 -1.07 4.68 -8.37
N GLY A 106 -0.82 3.39 -8.60
CA GLY A 106 -0.29 2.44 -7.61
C GLY A 106 1.08 2.86 -7.07
N LEU A 107 2.03 3.14 -7.95
CA LEU A 107 3.36 3.63 -7.60
C LEU A 107 3.32 4.96 -6.85
N THR A 108 2.42 5.87 -7.25
CA THR A 108 2.22 7.13 -6.51
C THR A 108 1.74 6.84 -5.09
N THR A 109 0.75 5.96 -4.96
CA THR A 109 0.18 5.57 -3.65
C THR A 109 1.26 4.96 -2.77
N VAL A 110 1.90 3.89 -3.24
CA VAL A 110 2.88 3.14 -2.46
C VAL A 110 4.14 3.96 -2.21
N GLY A 111 4.63 4.71 -3.20
CA GLY A 111 5.80 5.56 -3.06
C GLY A 111 5.63 6.63 -1.99
N TRP A 112 4.50 7.35 -1.99
CA TRP A 112 4.22 8.33 -0.94
C TRP A 112 3.96 7.68 0.42
N SER A 113 3.30 6.51 0.45
CA SER A 113 3.15 5.73 1.69
C SER A 113 4.49 5.34 2.28
N VAL A 114 5.44 4.85 1.48
CA VAL A 114 6.80 4.50 1.93
C VAL A 114 7.54 5.75 2.42
N LEU A 115 7.50 6.85 1.67
CA LEU A 115 8.15 8.10 2.07
C LEU A 115 7.59 8.67 3.38
N VAL A 116 6.29 8.53 3.62
CA VAL A 116 5.66 8.88 4.90
C VAL A 116 6.09 7.91 6.01
N SER A 117 6.23 6.63 5.69
CA SER A 117 6.53 5.57 6.66
C SER A 117 7.94 5.68 7.25
N LEU A 118 8.94 5.99 6.42
CA LEU A 118 10.35 6.07 6.82
C LEU A 118 10.62 6.98 8.03
N PRO A 119 10.20 8.26 8.05
CA PRO A 119 10.41 9.13 9.21
C PRO A 119 9.62 8.68 10.44
N ILE A 120 8.43 8.09 10.26
CA ILE A 120 7.63 7.55 11.37
C ILE A 120 8.33 6.35 12.01
N ASP A 121 8.89 5.47 11.19
CA ASP A 121 9.63 4.31 11.68
C ASP A 121 10.94 4.72 12.36
N ALA A 122 11.63 5.75 11.85
CA ALA A 122 12.79 6.34 12.52
C ALA A 122 12.43 6.96 13.88
N LEU A 123 11.31 7.69 13.96
CA LEU A 123 10.84 8.32 15.19
C LEU A 123 10.39 7.30 16.25
N THR A 124 9.76 6.20 15.81
CA THR A 124 9.22 5.17 16.72
C THR A 124 10.22 4.07 17.05
N TRP A 125 11.35 3.98 16.34
CA TRP A 125 12.43 3.04 16.60
C TRP A 125 12.92 3.03 18.07
N PRO A 126 13.31 4.17 18.68
CA PRO A 126 13.80 4.17 20.07
C PRO A 126 12.73 3.67 21.05
N LEU A 127 11.49 4.16 20.93
CA LEU A 127 10.36 3.74 21.76
C LEU A 127 10.12 2.22 21.72
N ARG A 128 10.28 1.59 20.54
CA ARG A 128 10.15 0.12 20.41
C ARG A 128 11.33 -0.62 21.01
N ARG A 129 12.54 -0.05 20.94
CA ARG A 129 13.77 -0.62 21.50
C ARG A 129 13.73 -0.60 23.04
N ASP A 130 13.18 0.47 23.62
CA ASP A 130 13.14 0.70 25.06
C ASP A 130 11.95 0.02 25.77
N GLY A 131 11.29 -0.94 25.10
CA GLY A 131 10.22 -1.76 25.69
C GLY A 131 8.81 -1.14 25.60
N HIS A 132 8.66 0.09 25.12
CA HIS A 132 7.35 0.75 24.94
C HIS A 132 6.68 0.40 23.60
N GLN A 133 6.54 -0.89 23.31
CA GLN A 133 6.03 -1.37 22.01
C GLN A 133 4.62 -0.84 21.70
N LEU A 134 3.70 -0.83 22.67
CA LEU A 134 2.33 -0.36 22.48
C LEU A 134 2.28 1.15 22.15
N LEU A 135 3.06 1.95 22.85
CA LEU A 135 3.13 3.40 22.61
C LEU A 135 3.74 3.70 21.24
N GLY A 136 4.82 3.00 20.88
CA GLY A 136 5.44 3.11 19.56
C GLY A 136 4.47 2.74 18.43
N GLN A 137 3.65 1.69 18.62
CA GLN A 137 2.62 1.30 17.65
C GLN A 137 1.48 2.31 17.57
N ALA A 138 1.01 2.86 18.69
CA ALA A 138 -0.05 3.87 18.71
C ALA A 138 0.40 5.15 17.99
N ILE A 139 1.61 5.63 18.29
CA ILE A 139 2.21 6.81 17.62
C ILE A 139 2.36 6.53 16.13
N ARG A 140 2.90 5.35 15.77
CA ARG A 140 3.03 4.94 14.38
C ARG A 140 1.68 5.00 13.68
N LEU A 141 0.66 4.38 14.25
CA LEU A 141 -0.68 4.33 13.68
C LEU A 141 -1.20 5.75 13.39
N VAL A 142 -1.20 6.63 14.40
CA VAL A 142 -1.67 8.02 14.26
C VAL A 142 -0.96 8.76 13.13
N TRP A 143 0.37 8.65 13.05
CA TRP A 143 1.12 9.31 11.98
C TRP A 143 0.90 8.69 10.61
N TYR A 144 0.67 7.38 10.52
CA TYR A 144 0.28 6.72 9.26
C TYR A 144 -1.09 7.22 8.77
N PHE A 145 -2.07 7.37 9.68
CA PHE A 145 -3.36 7.99 9.37
C PHE A 145 -3.17 9.42 8.85
N ALA A 146 -2.39 10.24 9.56
CA ALA A 146 -2.13 11.62 9.17
C ALA A 146 -1.45 11.71 7.80
N GLY A 147 -0.39 10.94 7.57
CA GLY A 147 0.30 10.91 6.28
C GLY A 147 -0.58 10.37 5.15
N GLY A 148 -1.42 9.37 5.43
CA GLY A 148 -2.43 8.88 4.50
C GLY A 148 -3.40 9.96 4.05
N LEU A 149 -3.98 10.70 5.00
CA LEU A 149 -4.99 11.73 4.76
C LEU A 149 -4.43 13.00 4.12
N TYR A 150 -3.25 13.45 4.55
CA TYR A 150 -2.71 14.76 4.19
C TYR A 150 -1.61 14.72 3.13
N VAL A 151 -0.95 13.57 2.93
CA VAL A 151 0.13 13.42 1.93
C VAL A 151 -0.32 12.50 0.79
N VAL A 152 -0.75 11.29 1.09
CA VAL A 152 -1.05 10.27 0.06
C VAL A 152 -2.34 10.61 -0.69
N LEU A 153 -3.43 10.89 0.03
CA LEU A 153 -4.75 11.11 -0.56
C LEU A 153 -4.80 12.30 -1.54
N PRO A 154 -4.21 13.49 -1.24
CA PRO A 154 -4.19 14.59 -2.21
C PRO A 154 -3.37 14.27 -3.47
N ARG A 155 -2.32 13.44 -3.35
CA ARG A 155 -1.49 13.02 -4.49
C ARG A 155 -2.23 12.03 -5.38
N GLN A 156 -2.98 11.10 -4.79
CA GLN A 156 -3.90 10.22 -5.51
C GLN A 156 -4.96 11.03 -6.26
N ALA A 157 -5.61 11.97 -5.57
CA ALA A 157 -6.62 12.85 -6.14
C ALA A 157 -6.08 13.64 -7.34
N ARG A 158 -4.92 14.28 -7.17
CA ARG A 158 -4.26 15.04 -8.24
C ARG A 158 -3.93 14.15 -9.44
N ARG A 159 -3.40 12.94 -9.20
CA ARG A 159 -3.04 12.03 -10.29
C ARG A 159 -4.27 11.56 -11.07
N LEU A 160 -5.36 11.22 -10.38
CA LEU A 160 -6.61 10.80 -11.02
C LEU A 160 -7.25 11.92 -11.83
N ARG A 161 -7.24 13.16 -11.32
CA ARG A 161 -7.70 14.35 -12.06
C ARG A 161 -6.92 14.59 -13.35
N LEU A 162 -5.59 14.57 -13.27
CA LEU A 162 -4.73 14.70 -14.45
C LEU A 162 -4.98 13.60 -15.48
N LEU A 163 -5.36 12.40 -15.04
CA LEU A 163 -5.72 11.28 -15.93
C LEU A 163 -7.16 11.38 -16.46
N ALA A 164 -8.05 12.09 -15.76
CA ALA A 164 -9.43 12.33 -16.18
C ALA A 164 -9.55 13.48 -17.20
N GLY A 165 -8.47 14.24 -17.44
CA GLY A 165 -8.49 15.39 -18.33
C GLY A 165 -8.94 16.69 -17.66
N ASP A 166 -9.17 16.67 -16.33
CA ASP A 166 -9.43 17.87 -15.55
C ASP A 166 -8.12 18.68 -15.44
N SER A 167 -7.93 19.64 -16.35
CA SER A 167 -6.86 20.63 -16.24
C SER A 167 -7.03 21.42 -14.95
N ALA A 168 -5.92 21.52 -14.20
CA ALA A 168 -5.81 22.15 -12.89
C ALA A 168 -6.29 23.59 -12.87
#